data_AF-B8FD22-F1
#
_entry.id   AF-B8FD22-F1
#
_cell.length_a   1.000
_cell.length_b   1.000
_cell.length_c   1.000
_cell.angle_alpha   90.00
_cell.angle_beta   90.00
_cell.angle_gamma   90.00
#
_symmetry.space_group_name_H-M   'P 1'
#
loop_
_entity.id
_entity.type
_entity.pdbx_description
1 polymer ?
#
loop_
_entity_poly.entity_id
_entity_poly.type
_entity_poly.pdbx_seq_one_letter_code
_entity_poly.pdbx_strand_id
1 'polypeptide(L)'
;MWVEVFKTGTHTASNGTTVSVSENDLDEIASRYDASEHEAPVVIGHPKENAPAYGWVQALKRNGSTLLAKLNLVPEFVEMVKKGLYKKRSISLYADKTLRHVGFLGAMPPAVKGLADIKFQEEGKMAINFSTDFNSGKSAGEQLEEKVQEILAGKMCMNFSTGKMERVLTYQEALSAACKEFPELAEAYLAEL
;
A
#
# COMPACT_ATOMS: atom_id res chain seq x y z
N MET A 1 4.94 -10.90 -1.01
CA MET A 1 5.20 -9.65 -0.24
C MET A 1 4.17 -9.52 0.90
N TRP A 2 4.51 -8.89 2.03
CA TRP A 2 3.55 -8.59 3.10
C TRP A 2 3.02 -7.16 2.94
N VAL A 3 1.71 -6.97 3.05
CA VAL A 3 1.03 -5.70 2.83
C VAL A 3 0.02 -5.45 3.93
N GLU A 4 -0.03 -4.23 4.45
CA GLU A 4 -1.08 -3.80 5.37
C GLU A 4 -2.41 -3.71 4.63
N VAL A 5 -3.37 -4.51 5.07
CA VAL A 5 -4.70 -4.59 4.46
C VAL A 5 -5.79 -4.08 5.39
N PHE A 6 -5.54 -4.05 6.70
CA PHE A 6 -6.52 -3.60 7.69
C PHE A 6 -5.84 -3.12 8.98
N LYS A 7 -6.57 -2.40 9.84
CA LYS A 7 -6.08 -1.96 11.15
C LYS A 7 -7.18 -1.93 12.20
N THR A 8 -6.81 -1.84 13.47
CA THR A 8 -7.78 -1.62 14.56
C THR A 8 -8.37 -0.22 14.52
N GLY A 9 -9.50 -0.04 15.22
CA GLY A 9 -10.20 1.23 15.32
C GLY A 9 -11.66 1.13 14.86
N THR A 10 -12.30 2.29 14.78
CA THR A 10 -13.69 2.39 14.35
C THR A 10 -13.75 2.49 12.82
N HIS A 11 -14.40 1.52 12.19
CA HIS A 11 -14.56 1.47 10.75
C HIS A 11 -16.02 1.40 10.37
N THR A 12 -16.39 2.09 9.29
CA THR A 12 -17.73 1.98 8.72
C THR A 12 -17.70 0.94 7.60
N ALA A 13 -18.46 -0.13 7.79
CA ALA A 13 -18.67 -1.14 6.76
C ALA A 13 -19.55 -0.61 5.62
N SER A 14 -19.48 -1.24 4.45
CA SER A 14 -20.23 -0.83 3.25
C SER A 14 -21.75 -0.87 3.42
N ASN A 15 -22.26 -1.62 4.40
CA ASN A 15 -23.68 -1.64 4.78
C ASN A 15 -24.08 -0.42 5.66
N GLY A 16 -23.15 0.49 5.97
CA GLY A 16 -23.36 1.65 6.82
C GLY A 16 -23.21 1.38 8.32
N THR A 17 -22.91 0.13 8.72
CA THR A 17 -22.68 -0.22 10.12
C THR A 17 -21.29 0.20 10.55
N THR A 18 -21.21 0.99 11.62
CA THR A 18 -19.93 1.32 12.25
C THR A 18 -19.55 0.23 13.24
N VAL A 19 -18.36 -0.34 13.06
CA VAL A 19 -17.83 -1.45 13.85
C VAL A 19 -16.50 -1.01 14.47
N SER A 20 -16.36 -1.20 15.77
CA SER A 20 -15.06 -1.04 16.45
C SER A 20 -14.32 -2.36 16.41
N VAL A 21 -13.15 -2.36 15.79
CA VAL A 21 -12.27 -3.54 15.65
C VAL A 21 -11.12 -3.40 16.63
N SER A 22 -10.96 -4.40 17.50
CA SER A 22 -9.86 -4.50 18.46
C SER A 22 -8.70 -5.34 17.94
N GLU A 23 -7.58 -5.38 18.65
CA GLU A 23 -6.45 -6.26 18.30
C GLU A 23 -6.84 -7.74 18.36
N ASN A 24 -7.70 -8.10 19.32
CA ASN A 24 -8.21 -9.47 19.46
C ASN A 24 -9.07 -9.89 18.25
N ASP A 25 -9.81 -8.95 17.66
CA ASP A 25 -10.54 -9.22 16.41
C ASP A 25 -9.57 -9.47 15.24
N LEU A 26 -8.44 -8.76 15.19
CA LEU A 26 -7.42 -9.01 14.16
C LEU A 26 -6.74 -10.38 14.34
N ASP A 27 -6.48 -10.78 15.58
CA ASP A 27 -5.96 -12.11 15.90
C ASP A 27 -6.97 -13.22 15.54
N GLU A 28 -8.25 -12.99 15.78
CA GLU A 28 -9.33 -13.90 15.38
C GLU A 28 -9.42 -14.04 13.84
N ILE A 29 -9.34 -12.92 13.11
CA ILE A 29 -9.35 -12.94 11.63
C ILE A 29 -8.11 -13.67 11.09
N ALA A 30 -6.92 -13.38 11.64
CA ALA A 30 -5.69 -14.00 11.18
C ALA A 30 -5.65 -15.51 11.48
N SER A 31 -6.13 -15.93 12.64
CA SER A 31 -6.14 -17.34 13.05
C SER A 31 -7.18 -18.19 12.31
N ARG A 32 -8.30 -17.59 11.88
CA ARG A 32 -9.31 -18.28 11.07
C ARG A 32 -8.97 -18.39 9.60
N TYR A 33 -7.98 -17.65 9.12
CA TYR A 33 -7.64 -17.66 7.71
C TYR A 33 -6.71 -18.83 7.37
N ASP A 34 -7.22 -19.78 6.59
CA ASP A 34 -6.44 -20.86 6.00
C ASP A 34 -6.52 -20.78 4.46
N ALA A 35 -5.39 -20.50 3.82
CA ALA A 35 -5.28 -20.42 2.37
C ALA A 35 -5.43 -21.79 1.68
N SER A 36 -5.25 -22.90 2.41
CA SER A 36 -5.45 -24.25 1.89
C SER A 36 -6.93 -24.65 1.84
N GLU A 37 -7.77 -24.09 2.72
CA GLU A 37 -9.22 -24.27 2.71
C GLU A 37 -9.91 -23.25 1.79
N HIS A 38 -9.51 -21.98 1.88
CA HIS A 38 -10.09 -20.90 1.08
C HIS A 38 -9.05 -19.82 0.75
N GLU A 39 -8.49 -19.91 -0.46
CA GLU A 39 -7.57 -18.89 -0.97
C GLU A 39 -8.35 -17.63 -1.37
N ALA A 40 -8.14 -16.53 -0.65
CA ALA A 40 -8.90 -15.30 -0.87
C ALA A 40 -8.30 -14.53 -2.06
N PRO A 41 -9.09 -14.19 -3.09
CA PRO A 41 -8.58 -13.46 -4.24
C PRO A 41 -8.28 -12.00 -3.90
N VAL A 42 -7.29 -11.45 -4.61
CA VAL A 42 -7.03 -10.00 -4.67
C VAL A 42 -7.77 -9.43 -5.85
N VAL A 43 -8.62 -8.44 -5.62
CA VAL A 43 -9.52 -7.87 -6.63
C VAL A 43 -9.41 -6.34 -6.64
N ILE A 44 -9.85 -5.72 -7.73
CA ILE A 44 -10.04 -4.27 -7.79
C ILE A 44 -11.45 -3.94 -7.30
N GLY A 45 -11.58 -3.06 -6.33
CA GLY A 45 -12.89 -2.73 -5.76
C GLY A 45 -13.45 -3.81 -4.83
N HIS A 46 -14.78 -3.88 -4.76
CA HIS A 46 -15.52 -4.98 -4.12
C HIS A 46 -16.52 -5.58 -5.13
N PRO A 47 -16.05 -6.31 -6.15
CA PRO A 47 -16.94 -6.94 -7.11
C PRO A 47 -17.76 -8.04 -6.44
N LYS A 48 -19.02 -8.19 -6.86
CA LYS A 48 -19.92 -9.23 -6.35
C LYS A 48 -19.35 -10.63 -6.53
N GLU A 49 -18.80 -10.89 -7.71
CA GLU A 49 -18.29 -12.20 -8.14
C GLU A 49 -16.82 -12.45 -7.78
N ASN A 50 -16.16 -11.58 -6.99
CA ASN A 50 -14.71 -11.68 -6.71
C ASN A 50 -13.82 -11.73 -7.97
N ALA A 51 -14.32 -11.21 -9.08
CA ALA A 51 -13.68 -11.30 -10.39
C ALA A 51 -13.45 -9.91 -11.00
N PRO A 52 -12.39 -9.73 -11.79
CA PRO A 52 -11.27 -10.66 -11.99
C PRO A 52 -10.28 -10.68 -10.80
N ALA A 53 -9.64 -11.83 -10.57
CA ALA A 53 -8.59 -11.98 -9.56
C ALA A 53 -7.23 -11.56 -10.14
N TYR A 54 -6.55 -10.64 -9.45
CA TYR A 54 -5.22 -10.12 -9.78
C TYR A 54 -4.11 -10.75 -8.92
N GLY A 55 -4.47 -11.76 -8.15
CA GLY A 55 -3.58 -12.44 -7.23
C GLY A 55 -4.35 -13.11 -6.11
N TRP A 56 -3.60 -13.63 -5.15
CA TRP A 56 -4.10 -14.47 -4.08
C TRP A 56 -3.45 -14.13 -2.75
N VAL A 57 -4.22 -14.24 -1.68
CA VAL A 57 -3.73 -14.10 -0.31
C VAL A 57 -3.20 -15.46 0.14
N GLN A 58 -1.93 -15.52 0.52
CA GLN A 58 -1.29 -16.75 0.97
C GLN A 58 -1.36 -16.93 2.49
N ALA A 59 -1.38 -15.84 3.25
CA ALA A 59 -1.39 -15.86 4.70
C ALA A 59 -1.83 -14.51 5.26
N LEU A 60 -2.36 -14.51 6.47
CA LEU A 60 -2.59 -13.32 7.27
C LEU A 60 -1.74 -13.36 8.54
N LYS A 61 -1.29 -12.20 8.99
CA LYS A 61 -0.69 -12.05 10.31
C LYS A 61 -1.02 -10.68 10.89
N ARG A 62 -1.18 -10.59 12.19
CA ARG A 62 -1.24 -9.30 12.88
C ARG A 62 0.16 -8.75 13.12
N ASN A 63 0.30 -7.44 13.05
CA ASN A 63 1.48 -6.69 13.45
C ASN A 63 1.04 -5.49 14.31
N GLY A 64 1.06 -5.66 15.63
CA GLY A 64 0.54 -4.66 16.57
C GLY A 64 -0.94 -4.37 16.31
N SER A 65 -1.25 -3.14 15.89
CA SER A 65 -2.60 -2.67 15.56
C SER A 65 -2.97 -2.82 14.08
N THR A 66 -2.12 -3.42 13.24
CA THR A 66 -2.40 -3.64 11.81
C THR A 66 -2.47 -5.12 11.45
N LEU A 67 -3.24 -5.44 10.41
CA LEU A 67 -3.34 -6.75 9.81
C LEU A 67 -2.58 -6.74 8.47
N LEU A 68 -1.60 -7.62 8.37
CA LEU A 68 -0.79 -7.83 7.19
C LEU A 68 -1.29 -9.06 6.42
N ALA A 69 -1.40 -8.93 5.11
CA ALA A 69 -1.65 -10.04 4.18
C ALA A 69 -0.40 -10.34 3.37
N LYS A 70 -0.06 -11.62 3.23
CA LYS A 70 0.96 -12.08 2.29
C LYS A 70 0.30 -12.26 0.93
N LEU A 71 0.61 -11.38 0.00
CA LEU A 71 0.00 -11.38 -1.33
C LEU A 71 0.94 -12.00 -2.36
N ASN A 72 0.37 -12.80 -3.26
CA ASN A 72 0.95 -13.27 -4.50
C ASN A 72 0.19 -12.63 -5.67
N LEU A 73 0.75 -11.58 -6.25
CA LEU A 73 0.09 -10.74 -7.26
C LEU A 73 0.65 -11.04 -8.65
N VAL A 74 -0.18 -10.89 -9.67
CA VAL A 74 0.30 -10.94 -11.06
C VAL A 74 1.19 -9.72 -11.36
N PRO A 75 2.28 -9.86 -12.14
CA PRO A 75 3.25 -8.78 -12.38
C PRO A 75 2.62 -7.48 -12.90
N GLU A 76 1.63 -7.59 -13.78
CA GLU A 76 0.92 -6.45 -14.37
C GLU A 76 0.21 -5.61 -13.30
N PHE A 77 -0.37 -6.29 -12.29
CA PHE A 77 -1.05 -5.61 -11.20
C PHE A 77 -0.07 -4.94 -10.24
N VAL A 78 1.09 -5.57 -10.00
CA VAL A 78 2.17 -4.97 -9.19
C VAL A 78 2.61 -3.64 -9.80
N GLU A 79 2.76 -3.56 -11.12
CA GLU A 79 3.09 -2.30 -11.79
C GLU A 79 2.01 -1.23 -11.60
N MET A 80 0.73 -1.60 -11.68
CA MET A 80 -0.36 -0.64 -11.48
C MET A 80 -0.37 -0.07 -10.06
N VAL A 81 -0.08 -0.92 -9.07
CA VAL A 81 0.06 -0.49 -7.67
C VAL A 81 1.27 0.42 -7.50
N LYS A 82 2.42 0.08 -8.10
CA LYS A 82 3.64 0.92 -8.11
C LYS A 82 3.44 2.27 -8.80
N LYS A 83 2.68 2.30 -9.90
CA LYS A 83 2.26 3.52 -10.61
C LYS A 83 1.26 4.35 -9.81
N GLY A 84 0.84 3.89 -8.62
CA GLY A 84 -0.05 4.62 -7.74
C GLY A 84 -1.51 4.67 -8.21
N LEU A 85 -1.92 3.77 -9.12
CA LEU A 85 -3.30 3.69 -9.60
C LEU A 85 -4.25 3.18 -8.51
N TYR A 86 -3.76 2.28 -7.65
CA TYR A 86 -4.50 1.66 -6.57
C TYR A 86 -3.82 1.90 -5.22
N LYS A 87 -4.08 3.07 -4.63
CA LYS A 87 -3.44 3.53 -3.38
C LYS A 87 -4.11 3.01 -2.12
N LYS A 88 -5.38 2.60 -2.17
CA LYS A 88 -6.17 2.22 -0.99
C LYS A 88 -6.44 0.71 -0.97
N ARG A 89 -6.60 0.13 0.22
CA ARG A 89 -6.93 -1.30 0.41
C ARG A 89 -8.03 -1.48 1.42
N SER A 90 -8.84 -2.48 1.17
CA SER A 90 -9.95 -2.88 2.02
C SER A 90 -10.01 -4.39 2.05
N ILE A 91 -10.59 -4.92 3.13
CA ILE A 91 -10.89 -6.34 3.23
C ILE A 91 -12.39 -6.55 3.21
N SER A 92 -12.82 -7.61 2.56
CA SER A 92 -14.17 -8.13 2.71
C SER A 92 -14.12 -9.34 3.60
N LEU A 93 -14.95 -9.35 4.64
CA LEU A 93 -15.10 -10.48 5.55
C LEU A 93 -16.49 -11.10 5.35
N TYR A 94 -16.55 -12.41 5.53
CA TYR A 94 -17.80 -13.13 5.73
C TYR A 94 -18.34 -12.86 7.15
N ALA A 95 -19.58 -13.26 7.42
CA ALA A 95 -20.22 -13.07 8.72
C ALA A 95 -19.49 -13.80 9.87
N ASP A 96 -18.75 -14.86 9.56
CA ASP A 96 -17.91 -15.64 10.49
C ASP A 96 -16.50 -15.03 10.72
N LYS A 97 -16.25 -13.84 10.17
CA LYS A 97 -14.97 -13.11 10.18
C LYS A 97 -13.84 -13.75 9.35
N THR A 98 -14.14 -14.74 8.50
CA THR A 98 -13.16 -15.27 7.55
C THR A 98 -12.93 -14.29 6.38
N LEU A 99 -11.71 -14.30 5.83
CA LEU A 99 -11.36 -13.41 4.72
C LEU A 99 -12.01 -13.89 3.42
N ARG A 100 -12.85 -13.02 2.84
CA ARG A 100 -13.46 -13.26 1.53
C ARG A 100 -12.55 -12.84 0.39
N HIS A 101 -12.07 -11.60 0.40
CA HIS A 101 -11.20 -11.04 -0.62
C HIS A 101 -10.49 -9.78 -0.12
N VAL A 102 -9.36 -9.45 -0.74
CA VAL A 102 -8.65 -8.16 -0.53
C VAL A 102 -8.93 -7.26 -1.72
N GLY A 103 -9.59 -6.13 -1.47
CA GLY A 103 -9.93 -5.12 -2.45
C GLY A 103 -8.85 -4.04 -2.54
N PHE A 104 -8.36 -3.78 -3.74
CA PHE A 104 -7.55 -2.62 -4.05
C PHE A 104 -8.42 -1.53 -4.66
N LEU A 105 -8.50 -0.40 -3.96
CA LEU A 105 -9.35 0.71 -4.33
C LEU A 105 -8.48 1.78 -5.03
N GLY A 106 -8.90 2.11 -6.25
CA GLY A 106 -8.26 3.14 -7.04
C GLY A 106 -8.59 4.55 -6.55
N ALA A 107 -7.92 5.55 -7.13
CA ALA A 107 -8.45 6.91 -7.16
C ALA A 107 -9.38 7.00 -8.37
N MET A 108 -10.65 6.58 -8.23
CA MET A 108 -11.65 6.93 -9.23
C MET A 108 -12.27 8.27 -8.79
N PRO A 109 -11.81 9.44 -9.30
CA PRO A 109 -12.65 10.62 -9.24
C PRO A 109 -13.93 10.30 -10.01
N PRO A 110 -15.12 10.70 -9.53
CA PRO A 110 -16.35 10.45 -10.26
C PRO A 110 -16.23 11.05 -11.66
N ALA A 111 -16.61 10.28 -12.68
CA ALA A 111 -16.58 10.73 -14.07
C ALA A 111 -17.52 11.94 -14.32
N VAL A 112 -18.35 12.33 -13.35
CA VAL A 112 -19.10 13.59 -13.37
C VAL A 112 -19.29 14.10 -11.94
N LYS A 113 -18.94 15.38 -11.69
CA LYS A 113 -19.25 16.09 -10.44
C LYS A 113 -20.78 16.23 -10.32
N GLY A 114 -21.42 15.45 -9.44
CA GLY A 114 -22.86 15.56 -9.15
C GLY A 114 -23.71 14.29 -9.31
N LEU A 115 -23.12 13.15 -9.67
CA LEU A 115 -23.82 11.86 -9.58
C LEU A 115 -23.52 11.20 -8.24
N ALA A 116 -24.57 10.81 -7.52
CA ALA A 116 -24.47 10.15 -6.22
C ALA A 116 -23.56 8.92 -6.29
N ASP A 117 -22.71 8.76 -5.28
CA ASP A 117 -21.93 7.54 -5.11
C ASP A 117 -22.85 6.32 -5.21
N ILE A 118 -22.49 5.38 -6.08
CA ILE A 118 -23.16 4.09 -6.15
C ILE A 118 -22.89 3.38 -4.82
N LYS A 119 -23.87 3.45 -3.91
CA LYS A 119 -23.87 2.69 -2.67
C LYS A 119 -24.07 1.22 -3.02
N PHE A 120 -22.98 0.46 -3.01
CA PHE A 120 -23.03 -1.00 -3.11
C PHE A 120 -23.56 -1.55 -1.79
N GLN A 121 -24.88 -1.61 -1.63
CA GLN A 121 -25.53 -2.35 -0.56
C GLN A 121 -25.69 -3.81 -0.96
N GLU A 122 -25.21 -4.72 -0.11
CA GLU A 122 -25.70 -6.10 -0.03
C GLU A 122 -25.84 -6.51 1.44
N GLU A 123 -26.93 -7.21 1.73
CA GLU A 123 -27.29 -7.73 3.05
C GLU A 123 -26.43 -8.96 3.39
N GLY A 124 -25.97 -9.05 4.64
CA GLY A 124 -25.24 -10.22 5.18
C GLY A 124 -23.72 -10.25 4.94
N LYS A 125 -23.11 -9.19 4.38
CA LYS A 125 -21.67 -9.12 4.11
C LYS A 125 -21.05 -7.89 4.75
N MET A 126 -19.89 -8.05 5.38
CA MET A 126 -19.15 -6.95 6.00
C MET A 126 -17.91 -6.64 5.16
N ALA A 127 -18.04 -5.67 4.25
CA ALA A 127 -16.89 -5.07 3.59
C ALA A 127 -16.44 -3.87 4.42
N ILE A 128 -15.20 -3.88 4.91
CA ILE A 128 -14.67 -2.78 5.70
C ILE A 128 -13.65 -2.03 4.85
N ASN A 129 -14.01 -0.79 4.52
CA ASN A 129 -13.16 0.08 3.73
C ASN A 129 -12.15 0.78 4.63
N PHE A 130 -10.87 0.58 4.36
CA PHE A 130 -9.81 1.26 5.07
C PHE A 130 -8.94 2.08 4.11
N SER A 131 -8.36 3.18 4.61
CA SER A 131 -7.39 3.98 3.88
C SER A 131 -6.04 3.87 4.57
N THR A 132 -5.19 2.98 4.06
CA THR A 132 -3.75 3.03 4.31
C THR A 132 -3.09 3.42 3.01
N ASP A 133 -2.29 4.48 3.03
CA ASP A 133 -1.44 4.83 1.90
C ASP A 133 -0.45 3.68 1.69
N PHE A 134 -0.23 3.28 0.44
CA PHE A 134 0.90 2.39 0.16
C PHE A 134 2.15 3.22 0.41
N ASN A 135 2.77 3.03 1.56
CA ASN A 135 4.21 3.05 1.55
C ASN A 135 4.60 1.67 1.01
N SER A 136 4.68 1.54 -0.33
CA SER A 136 5.71 0.66 -0.87
C SER A 136 6.96 1.16 -0.17
N GLY A 137 7.48 0.42 0.81
CA GLY A 137 8.78 0.74 1.38
C GLY A 137 9.66 0.93 0.16
N LYS A 138 10.09 2.18 -0.05
CA LYS A 138 10.96 2.53 -1.17
C LYS A 138 12.11 1.53 -1.08
N SER A 139 12.46 0.88 -2.18
CA SER A 139 13.66 0.02 -2.19
C SER A 139 14.85 0.83 -1.63
N ALA A 140 15.85 0.16 -1.06
CA ALA A 140 17.00 0.88 -0.54
C ALA A 140 17.64 1.77 -1.63
N GLY A 141 17.56 1.34 -2.90
CA GLY A 141 17.93 2.14 -4.07
C GLY A 141 17.09 3.41 -4.25
N GLU A 142 15.76 3.32 -4.19
CA GLU A 142 14.87 4.49 -4.31
C GLU A 142 15.03 5.47 -3.13
N GLN A 143 15.31 4.96 -1.93
CA GLN A 143 15.59 5.79 -0.75
C GLN A 143 16.93 6.52 -0.87
N LEU A 144 17.96 5.80 -1.33
CA LEU A 144 19.28 6.38 -1.56
C LEU A 144 19.22 7.45 -2.66
N GLU A 145 18.49 7.20 -3.75
CA GLU A 145 18.37 8.14 -4.85
C GLU A 145 17.62 9.43 -4.45
N GLU A 146 16.59 9.33 -3.61
CA GLU A 146 15.93 10.50 -3.03
C GLU A 146 16.90 11.35 -2.19
N LYS A 147 17.72 10.71 -1.37
CA LYS A 147 18.75 11.42 -0.57
C LYS A 147 19.81 12.09 -1.43
N VAL A 148 20.21 11.46 -2.53
CA VAL A 148 21.11 12.09 -3.52
C VAL A 148 20.46 13.34 -4.13
N GLN A 149 19.18 13.28 -4.50
CA GLN A 149 18.47 14.44 -5.04
C GLN A 149 18.30 15.56 -4.00
N GLU A 150 18.06 15.22 -2.73
CA GLU A 150 17.96 16.18 -1.62
C GLU A 150 19.28 16.94 -1.43
N ILE A 151 20.42 16.23 -1.44
CA ILE A 151 21.76 16.84 -1.35
C ILE A 151 22.05 17.74 -2.56
N LEU A 152 21.68 17.31 -3.77
CA LEU A 152 21.84 18.10 -4.99
C LEU A 152 20.98 19.37 -4.97
N ALA A 153 19.75 19.28 -4.48
CA ALA A 153 18.84 20.41 -4.36
C ALA A 153 19.28 21.40 -3.27
N GLY A 154 19.79 20.89 -2.14
CA GLY A 154 20.29 21.71 -1.04
C GLY A 154 21.61 22.42 -1.33
N LYS A 155 22.37 21.97 -2.34
CA LYS A 155 23.67 22.57 -2.74
C LYS A 155 23.61 23.22 -4.12
N MET A 156 22.55 23.98 -4.37
CA MET A 156 22.51 24.95 -5.45
C MET A 156 23.08 26.28 -4.98
N CYS A 157 24.02 26.86 -5.74
CA CYS A 157 24.48 28.21 -5.51
C CYS A 157 24.24 29.08 -6.76
N MET A 158 24.11 30.38 -6.54
CA MET A 158 23.98 31.32 -7.63
C MET A 158 25.37 31.63 -8.18
N ASN A 159 25.60 31.30 -9.44
CA ASN A 159 26.82 31.67 -10.13
C ASN A 159 26.75 33.18 -10.46
N PHE A 160 27.53 33.97 -9.72
CA PHE A 160 27.51 35.44 -9.80
C PHE A 160 27.95 36.00 -11.17
N SER A 161 28.76 35.23 -11.91
CA SER A 161 29.23 35.61 -13.25
C SER A 161 28.19 35.41 -14.35
N THR A 162 27.29 34.44 -14.20
CA THR A 162 26.31 34.06 -15.23
C THR A 162 24.86 34.34 -14.84
N GLY A 163 24.62 34.73 -13.58
CA GLY A 163 23.28 34.97 -13.04
C GLY A 163 22.40 33.72 -12.99
N LYS A 164 22.99 32.53 -13.17
CA LYS A 164 22.27 31.26 -13.20
C LYS A 164 22.48 30.48 -11.91
N MET A 165 21.43 29.78 -11.50
CA MET A 165 21.49 28.75 -10.47
C MET A 165 22.25 27.55 -11.02
N GLU A 166 23.43 27.27 -10.48
CA GLU A 166 24.22 26.09 -10.84
C GLU A 166 24.32 25.14 -9.64
N ARG A 167 24.33 23.84 -9.93
CA ARG A 167 24.54 22.81 -8.92
C ARG A 167 26.02 22.83 -8.53
N VAL A 168 26.31 22.95 -7.25
CA VAL A 168 27.69 22.97 -6.72
C VAL A 168 28.31 21.56 -6.72
N LEU A 169 27.46 20.54 -6.75
CA LEU A 169 27.87 19.14 -6.70
C LEU A 169 27.39 18.38 -7.93
N THR A 170 28.26 17.50 -8.39
CA THR A 170 27.90 16.48 -9.37
C THR A 170 27.09 15.36 -8.71
N TYR A 171 26.37 14.59 -9.52
CA TYR A 171 25.62 13.42 -9.02
C TYR A 171 26.52 12.42 -8.28
N GLN A 172 27.74 12.21 -8.78
CA GLN A 172 28.69 11.24 -8.20
C GLN A 172 29.22 11.70 -6.83
N GLU A 173 29.42 13.00 -6.64
CA GLU A 173 29.80 13.55 -5.33
C GLU A 173 28.62 13.56 -4.35
N ALA A 174 27.40 13.82 -4.84
CA ALA A 174 26.19 13.72 -4.02
C ALA A 174 25.87 12.27 -3.62
N LEU A 175 26.11 11.31 -4.50
CA LEU A 175 26.00 9.88 -4.20
C LEU A 175 27.05 9.46 -3.17
N SER A 176 28.30 9.88 -3.33
CA SER A 176 29.35 9.63 -2.33
C SER A 176 29.01 10.24 -0.96
N ALA A 177 28.43 11.44 -0.95
CA ALA A 177 27.96 12.08 0.28
C ALA A 177 26.77 11.33 0.91
N ALA A 178 25.78 10.93 0.11
CA ALA A 178 24.63 10.15 0.58
C ALA A 178 25.05 8.80 1.17
N CYS A 179 25.96 8.08 0.52
CA CYS A 179 26.47 6.81 1.04
C CYS A 179 27.28 6.98 2.35
N LYS A 180 27.95 8.12 2.55
CA LYS A 180 28.68 8.43 3.79
C LYS A 180 27.76 8.87 4.92
N GLU A 181 26.74 9.67 4.61
CA GLU A 181 25.76 10.15 5.59
C GLU A 181 24.75 9.06 5.98
N PHE A 182 24.47 8.12 5.07
CA PHE A 182 23.50 7.04 5.26
C PHE A 182 24.10 5.66 4.91
N PRO A 183 25.05 5.15 5.71
CA PRO A 183 25.72 3.88 5.43
C PRO A 183 24.77 2.68 5.47
N GLU A 184 23.78 2.67 6.37
CA GLU A 184 22.78 1.58 6.46
C GLU A 184 21.92 1.46 5.20
N LEU A 185 21.61 2.58 4.54
CA LEU A 185 20.88 2.59 3.26
C LEU A 185 21.75 2.11 2.10
N ALA A 186 23.05 2.43 2.11
CA ALA A 186 23.99 1.95 1.12
C ALA A 186 24.23 0.44 1.24
N GLU A 187 24.35 -0.08 2.47
CA GLU A 187 24.46 -1.52 2.74
C GLU A 187 23.18 -2.27 2.33
N ALA A 188 22.02 -1.72 2.66
CA ALA A 188 20.74 -2.27 2.22
C ALA A 188 20.61 -2.28 0.69
N TYR A 189 21.09 -1.24 0.00
CA TYR A 189 21.10 -1.18 -1.46
C TYR A 189 22.02 -2.24 -2.07
N LEU A 190 23.20 -2.46 -1.50
CA LEU A 190 24.12 -3.51 -1.95
C LEU A 190 23.58 -4.93 -1.69
N ALA A 191 22.76 -5.11 -0.66
CA ALA A 191 22.09 -6.39 -0.36
C ALA A 191 20.88 -6.67 -1.28
N GLU A 192 20.40 -5.67 -2.01
CA GLU A 192 19.30 -5.78 -2.98
C GLU A 192 19.78 -6.03 -4.43
N LEU A 193 21.09 -5.93 -4.70
CA LEU A 193 21.73 -6.24 -5.99
C LEU A 193 22.06 -7.74 -6.12
#